data_AF-A0A318CJL4-F1
#
_entry.id   AF-A0A318CJL4-F1
#
_cell.length_a   1.000
_cell.length_b   1.000
_cell.length_c   1.000
_cell.angle_alpha   90.00
_cell.angle_beta   90.00
_cell.angle_gamma   90.00
#
_symmetry.space_group_name_H-M   'P 1'
#
loop_
_entity.id
_entity.type
_entity.pdbx_description
1 polymer ?
#
loop_
_entity_poly.entity_id
_entity_poly.type
_entity_poly.pdbx_seq_one_letter_code
_entity_poly.pdbx_strand_id
1 'polypeptide(L)'
;SVIYSLVERQKIRVLITTPSSDGLGVTLGNSNIVFYSAPRNFLEIIDSVSTRPGEDSELFLNLSFNKADLISNTGEMDRLFPTVEELEAVYQDLKDVLPASERDIRKALSFEDGISKVFLSMLEEMKLVSADEGIWYSSSSSELDSVEVKKTLRYREGVAEKRMTRWFATKLSTMTTRGLLRSLTNAEEVLKVG
;
A
#
# COMPACT_ATOMS: atom_id res chain seq x y z
N SER A 1 17.04 -4.09 16.11
CA SER A 1 17.85 -3.95 14.87
C SER A 1 19.04 -3.01 15.15
N VAL A 2 20.15 -3.13 14.41
CA VAL A 2 21.37 -2.30 14.61
C VAL A 2 21.08 -0.79 14.51
N ILE A 3 20.14 -0.41 13.62
CA ILE A 3 19.73 0.98 13.38
C ILE A 3 19.10 1.59 14.63
N TYR A 4 18.15 0.90 15.28
CA TYR A 4 17.54 1.38 16.53
C TYR A 4 18.59 1.67 17.61
N SER A 5 19.59 0.79 17.76
CA SER A 5 20.66 1.02 18.75
C SER A 5 21.55 2.23 18.44
N LEU A 6 21.73 2.57 17.16
CA LEU A 6 22.51 3.72 16.72
C LEU A 6 21.73 5.02 16.91
N VAL A 7 20.42 4.98 16.69
CA VAL A 7 19.47 6.07 16.96
C VAL A 7 19.39 6.35 18.46
N GLU A 8 19.14 5.33 19.30
CA GLU A 8 19.04 5.47 20.75
C GLU A 8 20.35 5.99 21.39
N ARG A 9 21.50 5.62 20.81
CA ARG A 9 22.83 6.13 21.23
C ARG A 9 23.15 7.52 20.66
N GLN A 10 22.21 8.18 20.01
CA GLN A 10 22.34 9.51 19.38
C GLN A 10 23.52 9.61 18.40
N LYS A 11 23.90 8.51 17.76
CA LYS A 11 24.98 8.50 16.75
C LYS A 11 24.51 8.92 15.36
N ILE A 12 23.20 8.94 15.14
CA ILE A 12 22.56 9.33 13.90
C ILE A 12 21.83 10.65 14.14
N ARG A 13 22.21 11.70 13.40
CA ARG A 13 21.57 13.04 13.47
C ARG A 13 20.43 13.21 12.49
N VAL A 14 20.49 12.50 11.35
CA VAL A 14 19.48 12.54 10.29
C VAL A 14 19.28 11.11 9.81
N LEU A 15 18.02 10.68 9.76
CA LEU A 15 17.62 9.39 9.23
C LEU A 15 16.71 9.62 8.02
N ILE A 16 17.10 9.07 6.87
CA ILE A 16 16.27 9.06 5.65
C ILE A 16 15.80 7.62 5.46
N THR A 17 14.49 7.42 5.48
CA THR A 17 13.86 6.10 5.38
C THR A 17 12.58 6.18 4.55
N THR A 18 12.13 5.02 4.06
CA THR A 18 10.77 4.86 3.56
C THR A 18 9.76 4.97 4.72
N PRO A 19 8.49 5.34 4.46
CA PRO A 19 7.45 5.52 5.47
C PRO A 19 7.17 4.28 6.34
N SER A 20 7.56 3.09 5.86
CA SER A 20 7.58 1.82 6.62
C SER A 20 8.72 1.86 7.63
N SER A 21 8.58 2.67 8.67
CA SER A 21 9.66 2.94 9.63
C SER A 21 9.58 2.03 10.86
N ASP A 22 8.57 1.16 10.97
CA ASP A 22 8.33 0.29 12.12
C ASP A 22 8.44 1.05 13.46
N GLY A 23 7.86 2.25 13.52
CA GLY A 23 7.94 3.10 14.70
C GLY A 23 9.34 3.61 15.05
N LEU A 24 10.27 3.74 14.08
CA LEU A 24 11.57 4.38 14.30
C LEU A 24 11.43 5.84 14.81
N GLY A 25 10.31 6.50 14.47
CA GLY A 25 9.93 7.80 15.03
C GLY A 25 9.93 7.83 16.56
N VAL A 26 9.46 6.75 17.19
CA VAL A 26 9.41 6.57 18.65
C VAL A 26 10.79 6.63 19.31
N THR A 27 11.85 6.26 18.58
CA THR A 27 13.23 6.23 19.11
C THR A 27 14.03 7.51 18.89
N LEU A 28 13.54 8.45 18.08
CA LEU A 28 14.31 9.65 17.70
C LEU A 28 14.12 10.84 18.67
N GLY A 29 13.18 10.79 19.61
CA GLY A 29 12.90 11.92 20.54
C GLY A 29 12.35 13.14 19.80
N ASN A 30 12.59 14.36 20.31
CA ASN A 30 12.18 15.63 19.65
C ASN A 30 12.71 15.72 18.22
N SER A 31 11.85 15.42 17.26
CA SER A 31 12.24 15.19 15.87
C SER A 31 11.43 16.05 14.92
N ASN A 32 12.15 16.68 13.98
CA ASN A 32 11.56 17.26 12.78
C ASN A 32 11.38 16.12 11.76
N ILE A 33 10.13 15.71 11.53
CA ILE A 33 9.77 14.68 10.57
C ILE A 33 9.37 15.37 9.27
N VAL A 34 10.03 15.03 8.17
CA VAL A 34 9.74 15.63 6.85
C VAL A 34 9.31 14.53 5.88
N PHE A 35 8.08 14.64 5.39
CA PHE A 35 7.58 13.82 4.28
C PHE A 35 7.88 14.54 2.96
N TYR A 36 8.88 14.03 2.22
CA TYR A 36 9.22 14.52 0.87
C TYR A 36 8.32 13.94 -0.23
N SER A 37 7.64 12.83 0.05
CA SER A 37 6.62 12.23 -0.80
C SER A 37 5.30 12.16 -0.03
N ALA A 38 4.18 12.18 -0.76
CA ALA A 38 2.88 11.95 -0.15
C ALA A 38 2.86 10.58 0.55
N PRO A 39 2.48 10.48 1.83
CA PRO A 39 2.24 9.19 2.46
C PRO A 39 1.08 8.46 1.77
N ARG A 40 1.04 7.13 1.89
CA ARG A 40 -0.01 6.31 1.25
C ARG A 40 -1.34 6.42 1.98
N ASN A 41 -1.29 6.55 3.30
CA ASN A 41 -2.46 6.66 4.17
C ASN A 41 -2.10 7.34 5.50
N PHE A 42 -3.11 7.57 6.35
CA PHE A 42 -2.91 8.18 7.67
C PHE A 42 -2.05 7.33 8.61
N LEU A 43 -2.00 6.01 8.43
CA LEU A 43 -1.21 5.13 9.31
C LEU A 43 0.30 5.38 9.14
N GLU A 44 0.77 5.69 7.93
CA GLU A 44 2.17 6.06 7.73
C GLU A 44 2.55 7.37 8.45
N ILE A 45 1.63 8.34 8.48
CA ILE A 45 1.82 9.58 9.26
C ILE A 45 1.84 9.24 10.75
N ILE A 46 0.86 8.45 11.22
CA ILE A 46 0.75 8.06 12.63
C ILE A 46 1.99 7.29 13.08
N ASP A 47 2.45 6.30 12.32
CA ASP A 47 3.67 5.52 12.64
C ASP A 47 4.89 6.44 12.78
N SER A 48 4.99 7.44 11.91
CA SER A 48 6.12 8.38 11.92
C SER A 48 6.08 9.33 13.12
N VAL A 49 4.90 9.77 13.55
CA VAL A 49 4.73 10.74 14.67
C VAL A 49 4.37 10.08 16.00
N SER A 50 4.31 8.75 16.06
CA SER A 50 4.03 8.04 17.31
C SER A 50 5.20 8.19 18.27
N THR A 51 4.91 8.52 19.53
CA THR A 51 5.88 8.66 20.61
C THR A 51 5.74 7.54 21.64
N ARG A 52 6.78 7.34 22.46
CA ARG A 52 6.71 6.40 23.59
C ARG A 52 5.65 6.89 24.59
N PRO A 53 4.78 6.01 25.12
CA PRO A 53 3.82 6.41 26.15
C PRO A 53 4.52 7.07 27.34
N GLY A 54 4.14 8.29 27.68
CA GLY A 54 4.71 9.05 28.80
C GLY A 54 5.90 9.96 28.46
N GLU A 55 6.33 10.02 27.19
CA GLU A 55 7.32 11.01 26.73
C GLU A 55 6.61 12.22 26.07
N ASP A 56 6.64 13.37 26.75
CA ASP A 56 6.29 14.65 26.15
C ASP A 56 7.42 15.07 25.20
N SER A 57 7.23 14.81 23.91
CA SER A 57 8.17 15.21 22.86
C SER A 57 7.53 16.20 21.90
N GLU A 58 8.22 17.31 21.66
CA GLU A 58 7.83 18.28 20.63
C GLU A 58 8.18 17.70 19.26
N LEU A 59 7.14 17.37 18.49
CA LEU A 59 7.26 16.87 17.13
C LEU A 59 6.85 17.94 16.13
N PHE A 60 7.70 18.16 15.12
CA PHE A 60 7.35 19.01 13.99
C PHE A 60 7.18 18.13 12.76
N LEU A 61 5.94 18.06 12.26
CA LEU A 61 5.62 17.37 11.02
C LEU A 61 5.60 18.37 9.86
N ASN A 62 6.51 18.19 8.91
CA ASN A 62 6.55 18.95 7.66
C ASN A 62 6.09 18.05 6.50
N LEU A 63 4.99 18.44 5.87
CA LEU A 63 4.44 17.79 4.69
C LEU A 63 4.90 18.56 3.45
N SER A 64 5.99 18.11 2.85
CA SER A 64 6.65 18.76 1.71
C SER A 64 6.29 18.08 0.38
N PHE A 65 5.02 17.69 0.20
CA PHE A 65 4.48 17.13 -1.03
C PHE A 65 3.34 17.99 -1.58
N ASN A 66 3.06 17.84 -2.87
CA ASN A 66 2.03 18.59 -3.57
C ASN A 66 0.78 17.73 -3.86
N LYS A 67 -0.25 18.34 -4.45
CA LYS A 67 -1.50 17.65 -4.81
C LYS A 67 -1.29 16.56 -5.89
N ALA A 68 -0.35 16.75 -6.81
CA ALA A 68 -0.04 15.75 -7.84
C ALA A 68 0.54 14.48 -7.22
N ASP A 69 1.33 14.57 -6.16
CA ASP A 69 1.86 13.41 -5.43
C ASP A 69 0.73 12.57 -4.82
N LEU A 70 -0.30 13.22 -4.24
CA LEU A 70 -1.48 12.53 -3.73
C LEU A 70 -2.28 11.82 -4.83
N ILE A 71 -2.39 12.44 -6.01
CA ILE A 71 -3.06 11.84 -7.17
C ILE A 71 -2.23 10.65 -7.70
N SER A 72 -0.90 10.78 -7.74
CA SER A 72 -0.01 9.68 -8.13
C SER A 72 -0.20 8.46 -7.25
N ASN A 73 -0.23 8.64 -5.92
CA ASN A 73 -0.49 7.55 -4.97
C ASN A 73 -1.84 6.85 -5.22
N THR A 74 -2.90 7.62 -5.52
CA THR A 74 -4.20 7.01 -5.88
C THR A 74 -4.12 6.21 -7.17
N GLY A 75 -3.39 6.70 -8.18
CA GLY A 75 -3.20 6.01 -9.44
C GLY A 75 -2.37 4.72 -9.32
N GLU A 76 -1.32 4.72 -8.51
CA GLU A 76 -0.52 3.53 -8.20
C GLU A 76 -1.37 2.46 -7.50
N MET A 77 -2.18 2.86 -6.52
CA MET A 77 -3.08 1.94 -5.82
C MET A 77 -4.14 1.35 -6.74
N ASP A 78 -4.61 2.14 -7.71
CA ASP A 78 -5.56 1.65 -8.71
C ASP A 78 -4.95 0.60 -9.64
N ARG A 79 -3.68 0.76 -10.03
CA ARG A 79 -2.94 -0.20 -10.86
C ARG A 79 -2.58 -1.50 -10.14
N LEU A 80 -2.30 -1.43 -8.84
CA LEU A 80 -1.86 -2.60 -8.07
C LEU A 80 -2.96 -3.67 -7.94
N PHE A 81 -4.21 -3.23 -7.82
CA PHE A 81 -5.35 -4.11 -7.60
C PHE A 81 -6.32 -4.05 -8.79
N PRO A 82 -6.49 -5.14 -9.56
CA PRO A 82 -7.31 -5.10 -10.76
C PRO A 82 -8.80 -4.91 -10.48
N THR A 83 -9.52 -4.35 -11.46
CA THR A 83 -10.97 -4.52 -11.55
C THR A 83 -11.33 -5.94 -12.00
N VAL A 84 -12.62 -6.27 -11.93
CA VAL A 84 -13.10 -7.59 -12.41
C VAL A 84 -12.84 -7.73 -13.91
N GLU A 85 -13.08 -6.66 -14.67
CA GLU A 85 -12.91 -6.60 -16.11
C GLU A 85 -11.43 -6.72 -16.52
N GLU A 86 -10.53 -6.07 -15.79
CA GLU A 86 -9.09 -6.18 -16.00
C GLU A 86 -8.58 -7.60 -15.72
N LEU A 87 -9.06 -8.22 -14.63
CA LEU A 87 -8.73 -9.59 -14.28
C LEU A 87 -9.25 -10.58 -15.33
N GLU A 88 -10.46 -10.37 -15.84
CA GLU A 88 -11.05 -11.19 -16.90
C GLU A 88 -10.27 -11.10 -18.20
N ALA A 89 -9.93 -9.88 -18.66
CA ALA A 89 -9.14 -9.67 -19.86
C ALA A 89 -7.77 -10.36 -19.76
N VAL A 90 -7.07 -10.14 -18.64
CA VAL A 90 -5.79 -10.78 -18.37
C VAL A 90 -5.93 -12.30 -18.33
N TYR A 91 -6.99 -12.84 -17.72
CA TYR A 91 -7.16 -14.29 -17.62
C TYR A 91 -7.33 -14.94 -19.00
N GLN A 92 -8.02 -14.28 -19.95
CA GLN A 92 -8.12 -14.78 -21.31
C GLN A 92 -6.75 -14.79 -22.00
N ASP A 93 -6.00 -13.68 -21.91
CA ASP A 93 -4.65 -13.61 -22.50
C ASP A 93 -3.68 -14.60 -21.83
N LEU A 94 -3.84 -14.84 -20.53
CA LEU A 94 -3.01 -15.76 -19.76
C LEU A 94 -3.15 -17.21 -20.25
N LYS A 95 -4.33 -17.62 -20.72
CA LYS A 95 -4.55 -18.99 -21.24
C LYS A 95 -3.66 -19.31 -22.44
N ASP A 96 -3.35 -18.32 -23.27
CA ASP A 96 -2.48 -18.48 -24.44
C ASP A 96 -0.99 -18.53 -24.07
N VAL A 97 -0.64 -18.10 -22.85
CA VAL A 97 0.73 -18.06 -22.34
C VAL A 97 1.06 -19.29 -21.50
N LEU A 98 0.08 -19.87 -20.81
CA LEU A 98 0.29 -21.02 -19.94
C LEU A 98 0.49 -22.33 -20.74
N PRO A 99 1.38 -23.24 -20.29
CA PRO A 99 2.17 -23.17 -19.07
C PRO A 99 3.44 -22.31 -19.19
N ALA A 100 3.72 -21.49 -18.18
CA ALA A 100 4.87 -20.57 -18.20
C ALA A 100 5.36 -20.19 -16.79
N SER A 101 6.62 -19.73 -16.70
CA SER A 101 7.15 -19.17 -15.45
C SER A 101 6.52 -17.79 -15.16
N GLU A 102 6.48 -17.36 -13.89
CA GLU A 102 6.02 -16.01 -13.51
C GLU A 102 6.78 -14.91 -14.28
N ARG A 103 8.08 -15.12 -14.54
CA ARG A 103 8.91 -14.18 -15.29
C ARG A 103 8.45 -14.03 -16.73
N ASP A 104 8.10 -15.13 -17.37
CA ASP A 104 7.69 -15.14 -18.77
C ASP A 104 6.26 -14.62 -18.93
N ILE A 105 5.36 -14.94 -17.98
CA ILE A 105 4.02 -14.35 -17.89
C ILE A 105 4.11 -12.83 -17.75
N ARG A 106 4.94 -12.34 -16.82
CA ARG A 106 5.15 -10.90 -16.63
C ARG A 106 5.62 -10.22 -17.91
N LYS A 107 6.51 -10.88 -18.66
CA LYS A 107 7.02 -10.35 -19.94
C LYS A 107 5.96 -10.38 -21.04
N ALA A 108 5.19 -11.46 -21.15
CA ALA A 108 4.16 -11.63 -22.18
C ALA A 108 2.99 -10.66 -21.98
N LEU A 109 2.53 -10.50 -20.74
CA LEU A 109 1.40 -9.65 -20.38
C LEU A 109 1.81 -8.21 -20.02
N SER A 110 3.09 -7.87 -20.17
CA SER A 110 3.64 -6.54 -19.88
C SER A 110 3.30 -6.02 -18.48
N PHE A 111 3.30 -6.90 -17.49
CA PHE A 111 3.03 -6.51 -16.11
C PHE A 111 4.18 -5.70 -15.51
N GLU A 112 3.85 -4.62 -14.81
CA GLU A 112 4.77 -3.94 -13.90
C GLU A 112 5.11 -4.86 -12.71
N ASP A 113 6.20 -4.55 -12.01
CA ASP A 113 6.70 -5.43 -10.95
C ASP A 113 5.71 -5.54 -9.78
N GLY A 114 5.51 -6.75 -9.27
CA GLY A 114 4.56 -7.05 -8.19
C GLY A 114 3.08 -7.18 -8.61
N ILE A 115 2.64 -6.57 -9.73
CA ILE A 115 1.25 -6.64 -10.20
C ILE A 115 0.87 -8.08 -10.57
N SER A 116 1.74 -8.78 -11.31
CA SER A 116 1.53 -10.18 -11.72
C SER A 116 1.20 -11.10 -10.54
N LYS A 117 1.81 -10.89 -9.37
CA LYS A 117 1.53 -11.68 -8.17
C LYS A 117 0.12 -11.48 -7.64
N VAL A 118 -0.40 -10.25 -7.70
CA VAL A 118 -1.79 -9.97 -7.28
C VAL A 118 -2.74 -10.74 -8.19
N PHE A 119 -2.61 -10.59 -9.51
CA PHE A 119 -3.44 -11.27 -10.50
C PHE A 119 -3.37 -12.80 -10.36
N LEU A 120 -2.15 -13.37 -10.34
CA LEU A 120 -1.97 -14.81 -10.24
C LEU A 120 -2.51 -15.38 -8.92
N SER A 121 -2.32 -14.69 -7.79
CA SER A 121 -2.88 -15.14 -6.51
C SER A 121 -4.41 -15.16 -6.48
N MET A 122 -5.07 -14.20 -7.14
CA MET A 122 -6.53 -14.17 -7.25
C MET A 122 -7.01 -15.36 -8.09
N LEU A 123 -6.38 -15.61 -9.23
CA LEU A 123 -6.74 -16.70 -10.11
C LEU A 123 -6.46 -18.08 -9.47
N GLU A 124 -5.41 -18.19 -8.67
CA GLU A 124 -5.08 -19.38 -7.89
C GLU A 124 -6.11 -19.66 -6.80
N GLU A 125 -6.52 -18.62 -6.04
CA GLU A 125 -7.58 -18.73 -5.01
C GLU A 125 -8.91 -19.22 -5.62
N MET A 126 -9.20 -18.77 -6.84
CA MET A 126 -10.35 -19.21 -7.64
C MET A 126 -10.16 -20.57 -8.31
N LYS A 127 -9.00 -21.22 -8.14
CA LYS A 127 -8.64 -22.51 -8.75
C LYS A 127 -8.66 -22.50 -10.28
N LEU A 128 -8.46 -21.34 -10.91
CA LEU A 128 -8.35 -21.21 -12.36
C LEU A 128 -6.93 -21.53 -12.85
N VAL A 129 -5.94 -21.21 -12.03
CA VAL A 129 -4.52 -21.54 -12.27
C VAL A 129 -3.94 -22.26 -11.06
N SER A 130 -2.79 -22.90 -11.24
CA SER A 130 -1.99 -23.49 -10.16
C SER A 130 -0.51 -23.34 -10.49
N ALA A 131 0.34 -23.29 -9.46
CA ALA A 131 1.78 -23.27 -9.63
C ALA A 131 2.40 -24.58 -9.14
N ASP A 132 3.27 -25.18 -9.95
CA ASP A 132 4.11 -26.32 -9.57
C ASP A 132 5.57 -26.04 -9.99
N GLU A 133 6.49 -26.20 -9.04
CA GLU A 133 7.92 -25.88 -9.18
C GLU A 133 8.22 -24.50 -9.83
N GLY A 134 7.34 -23.50 -9.61
CA GLY A 134 7.49 -22.14 -10.16
C GLY A 134 7.00 -21.96 -11.60
N ILE A 135 6.38 -22.99 -12.17
CA ILE A 135 5.66 -22.93 -13.45
C ILE A 135 4.17 -22.87 -13.15
N TRP A 136 3.48 -21.93 -13.80
CA TRP A 136 2.03 -21.80 -13.70
C TRP A 136 1.35 -22.63 -14.79
N TYR A 137 0.22 -23.23 -14.43
CA TYR A 137 -0.61 -24.07 -15.29
C TYR A 137 -2.06 -23.60 -15.22
N SER A 138 -2.81 -23.84 -16.29
CA SER A 138 -4.26 -23.70 -16.26
C SER A 138 -4.85 -24.92 -15.55
N SER A 139 -5.62 -24.68 -14.49
CA SER A 139 -6.26 -25.72 -13.67
C SER A 139 -7.69 -26.02 -14.15
N SER A 140 -8.29 -25.10 -14.93
CA SER A 140 -9.66 -25.22 -15.38
C SER A 140 -9.87 -24.54 -16.74
N SER A 141 -10.76 -25.11 -17.57
CA SER A 141 -11.28 -24.43 -18.76
C SER A 141 -12.44 -23.49 -18.45
N SER A 142 -12.83 -23.37 -17.17
CA SER A 142 -13.92 -22.49 -16.73
C SER A 142 -13.60 -21.03 -17.02
N GLU A 143 -14.67 -20.29 -17.33
CA GLU A 143 -14.64 -18.84 -17.35
C GLU A 143 -14.53 -18.27 -15.93
N LEU A 144 -14.09 -17.02 -15.87
CA LEU A 144 -13.94 -16.30 -14.62
C LEU A 144 -15.32 -15.86 -14.11
N ASP A 145 -15.69 -16.29 -12.90
CA ASP A 145 -16.93 -15.85 -12.25
C ASP A 145 -16.67 -14.57 -11.43
N SER A 146 -17.30 -13.48 -11.86
CA SER A 146 -17.24 -12.17 -11.18
C SER A 146 -17.66 -12.22 -9.70
N VAL A 147 -18.52 -13.16 -9.29
CA VAL A 147 -18.94 -13.34 -7.90
C VAL A 147 -17.81 -13.94 -7.07
N GLU A 148 -17.07 -14.90 -7.63
CA GLU A 148 -15.91 -15.51 -6.99
C GLU A 148 -14.73 -14.54 -6.92
N VAL A 149 -14.51 -13.70 -7.94
CA VAL A 149 -13.49 -12.62 -7.89
C VAL A 149 -13.68 -11.74 -6.65
N LYS A 150 -14.92 -11.34 -6.37
CA LYS A 150 -15.25 -10.46 -5.23
C LYS A 150 -15.01 -11.11 -3.87
N LYS A 151 -14.90 -12.44 -3.82
CA LYS A 151 -14.62 -13.19 -2.59
C LYS A 151 -13.12 -13.32 -2.32
N THR A 152 -12.28 -13.18 -3.35
CA THR A 152 -10.82 -13.28 -3.21
C THR A 152 -10.29 -12.26 -2.20
N LEU A 153 -9.26 -12.67 -1.46
CA LEU A 153 -8.65 -11.82 -0.44
C LEU A 153 -8.12 -10.52 -1.05
N ARG A 154 -7.38 -10.62 -2.16
CA ARG A 154 -6.76 -9.47 -2.82
C ARG A 154 -7.77 -8.48 -3.39
N TYR A 155 -8.93 -8.95 -3.88
CA TYR A 155 -9.99 -8.02 -4.30
C TYR A 155 -10.49 -7.19 -3.11
N ARG A 156 -10.76 -7.84 -1.98
CA ARG A 156 -11.29 -7.18 -0.78
C ARG A 156 -10.27 -6.21 -0.17
N GLU A 157 -9.00 -6.60 -0.11
CA GLU A 157 -7.88 -5.73 0.25
C GLU A 157 -7.83 -4.51 -0.68
N GLY A 158 -7.86 -4.73 -2.00
CA GLY A 158 -7.83 -3.66 -2.97
C GLY A 158 -8.99 -2.67 -2.83
N VAL A 159 -10.21 -3.15 -2.56
CA VAL A 159 -11.37 -2.27 -2.29
C VAL A 159 -11.13 -1.41 -1.05
N ALA A 160 -10.62 -2.00 0.03
CA ALA A 160 -10.34 -1.27 1.27
C ALA A 160 -9.22 -0.23 1.10
N GLU A 161 -8.09 -0.64 0.51
CA GLU A 161 -6.92 0.24 0.28
C GLU A 161 -7.28 1.39 -0.65
N LYS A 162 -7.92 1.12 -1.81
CA LYS A 162 -8.36 2.17 -2.74
C LYS A 162 -9.31 3.17 -2.07
N ARG A 163 -10.24 2.69 -1.24
CA ARG A 163 -11.14 3.56 -0.47
C ARG A 163 -10.37 4.43 0.52
N MET A 164 -9.42 3.85 1.24
CA MET A 164 -8.60 4.56 2.23
C MET A 164 -7.70 5.61 1.57
N THR A 165 -6.97 5.26 0.50
CA THR A 165 -6.07 6.18 -0.21
C THR A 165 -6.83 7.34 -0.85
N ARG A 166 -8.01 7.10 -1.46
CA ARG A 166 -8.85 8.19 -2.01
C ARG A 166 -9.39 9.12 -0.92
N TRP A 167 -9.86 8.54 0.18
CA TRP A 167 -10.33 9.33 1.31
C TRP A 167 -9.19 10.18 1.90
N PHE A 168 -8.01 9.59 2.04
CA PHE A 168 -6.79 10.27 2.49
C PHE A 168 -6.42 11.44 1.58
N ALA A 169 -6.31 11.22 0.27
CA ALA A 169 -6.01 12.26 -0.72
C ALA A 169 -7.05 13.39 -0.69
N THR A 170 -8.33 13.05 -0.57
CA THR A 170 -9.42 14.04 -0.47
C THR A 170 -9.29 14.86 0.80
N LYS A 171 -9.05 14.23 1.96
CA LYS A 171 -8.90 14.94 3.23
C LYS A 171 -7.69 15.85 3.24
N LEU A 172 -6.52 15.38 2.82
CA LEU A 172 -5.32 16.21 2.76
C LEU A 172 -5.43 17.38 1.78
N SER A 173 -6.10 17.18 0.64
CA SER A 173 -6.27 18.25 -0.35
C SER A 173 -7.27 19.33 0.07
N THR A 174 -8.13 19.06 1.06
CA THR A 174 -9.21 19.97 1.50
C THR A 174 -9.06 20.47 2.94
N MET A 175 -8.24 19.81 3.77
CA MET A 175 -8.01 20.22 5.14
C MET A 175 -7.04 21.40 5.21
N THR A 176 -7.38 22.37 6.05
CA THR A 176 -6.40 23.37 6.50
C THR A 176 -5.39 22.72 7.45
N THR A 177 -4.18 23.25 7.54
CA THR A 177 -3.11 22.74 8.43
C THR A 177 -3.57 22.60 9.89
N ARG A 178 -4.43 23.51 10.38
CA ARG A 178 -5.05 23.42 11.71
C ARG A 178 -6.05 22.27 11.84
N GLY A 179 -6.82 21.99 10.79
CA GLY A 179 -7.76 20.87 10.76
C GLY A 179 -7.04 19.52 10.78
N LEU A 180 -5.93 19.40 10.05
CA LEU A 180 -5.06 18.23 10.09
C LEU A 180 -4.50 17.97 11.49
N LEU A 181 -3.90 19.00 12.11
CA LEU A 181 -3.32 18.91 13.45
C LEU A 181 -4.36 18.44 14.47
N ARG A 182 -5.58 19.01 14.43
CA ARG A 182 -6.65 18.62 15.33
C ARG A 182 -7.09 17.16 15.15
N SER A 183 -7.16 16.66 13.92
CA SER A 183 -7.48 15.26 13.63
C SER A 183 -6.38 14.28 14.05
N LEU A 184 -5.12 14.70 14.00
CA LEU A 184 -3.99 13.91 14.48
C LEU A 184 -3.90 13.90 16.02
N THR A 185 -4.16 15.03 16.69
CA THR A 185 -4.06 15.14 18.16
C THR A 185 -5.24 14.55 18.92
N ASN A 186 -6.45 14.61 18.37
CA ASN A 186 -7.64 14.17 19.09
C ASN A 186 -7.89 12.66 19.00
N ALA A 187 -7.20 11.93 18.10
CA ALA A 187 -7.55 10.54 17.74
C ALA A 187 -9.05 10.32 17.43
N GLU A 188 -9.82 11.40 17.25
CA GLU A 188 -11.26 11.36 17.05
C GLU A 188 -11.53 10.90 15.61
N GLU A 189 -11.82 9.60 15.51
CA GLU A 189 -12.45 8.93 14.36
C GLU A 189 -11.71 9.07 13.02
N VAL A 190 -10.45 8.62 12.95
CA VAL A 190 -9.79 8.38 11.64
C VAL A 190 -10.35 7.13 10.94
N LEU A 191 -11.00 6.22 11.68
CA LEU A 191 -11.60 4.98 11.17
C LEU A 191 -13.01 4.77 11.73
N LYS A 192 -14.02 5.38 11.11
CA LYS A 192 -15.36 4.77 11.09
C LYS A 192 -15.39 3.77 9.93
N VAL A 193 -15.02 2.53 10.23
CA VAL A 193 -15.32 1.40 9.34
C VAL A 193 -16.83 1.15 9.44
N GLY A 194 -17.58 1.76 8.52
CA GLY A 194 -18.96 1.40 8.23
C GLY A 194 -19.01 0.36 7.13
#